data_AF-A0A353N765-F1
#
_entry.id   AF-A0A353N765-F1
#
_cell.length_a   1.000
_cell.length_b   1.000
_cell.length_c   1.000
_cell.angle_alpha   90.00
_cell.angle_beta   90.00
_cell.angle_gamma   90.00
#
_symmetry.space_group_name_H-M   'P 1'
#
loop_
_entity.id
_entity.type
_entity.pdbx_description
1 polymer ?
#
loop_
_entity_poly.entity_id
_entity_poly.type
_entity_poly.pdbx_seq_one_letter_code
_entity_poly.pdbx_strand_id
1 'polypeptide(L)'
;FTIIQITMDGRVYVAEFDNPSLFFLRQGKVIPLRWSELELYGRRIKESRFQAMPGDVLVTVSDGVIHAGIGGVLNLGWRWEEVAGYLEKLVNLNPDAQTLSKWLITACDQLYACQPGDDTTALVFKIRTPRTLTVAVGPPQNKEDDAKIVEMLREEIGTKVVCGGTTGSIVARELGAEIKVNLKDLDPEIPPYGRLRGVDLVTEGIITLSKTLETLKKTEEPTESLTQENAVTMLSKFFLESDNIKFLVGKAINPAHQNPDLPLNLALKMQVVKEIAETLEQRGKNVELLYF
;
A
#
# COMPACT_ATOMS: atom_id res chain seq x y z
N PHE A 1 -23.65 13.48 10.75
CA PHE A 1 -22.33 13.59 10.10
C PHE A 1 -21.20 13.31 11.08
N THR A 2 -20.04 12.90 10.55
CA THR A 2 -18.77 12.77 11.28
C THR A 2 -17.68 13.52 10.51
N ILE A 3 -16.91 14.36 11.20
CA ILE A 3 -15.72 15.04 10.65
C ILE A 3 -14.50 14.52 11.40
N ILE A 4 -13.48 14.09 10.65
CA ILE A 4 -12.21 13.62 11.21
C ILE A 4 -11.08 14.38 10.53
N GLN A 5 -10.23 15.02 11.32
CA GLN A 5 -9.01 15.67 10.86
C GLN A 5 -7.82 15.00 11.54
N ILE A 6 -6.86 14.53 10.74
CA ILE A 6 -5.63 13.92 11.21
C ILE A 6 -4.46 14.73 10.64
N THR A 7 -3.59 15.19 11.53
CA THR A 7 -2.35 15.90 11.18
C THR A 7 -1.20 14.93 11.00
N MET A 8 -0.13 15.34 10.29
CA MET A 8 1.05 14.49 10.08
C MET A 8 1.77 14.12 11.38
N ASP A 9 1.66 14.94 12.43
CA ASP A 9 2.19 14.63 13.75
C ASP A 9 1.24 13.77 14.60
N GLY A 10 0.15 13.27 14.02
CA GLY A 10 -0.76 12.30 14.64
C GLY A 10 -1.81 12.91 15.57
N ARG A 11 -1.93 14.24 15.65
CA ARG A 11 -3.06 14.86 16.36
C ARG A 11 -4.33 14.64 15.57
N VAL A 12 -5.34 14.13 16.27
CA VAL A 12 -6.67 13.85 15.72
C VAL A 12 -7.69 14.79 16.36
N TYR A 13 -8.53 15.36 15.51
CA TYR A 13 -9.76 16.04 15.90
C TYR A 13 -10.95 15.31 15.28
N VAL A 14 -11.98 15.07 16.09
CA VAL A 14 -13.22 14.40 15.67
C VAL A 14 -14.40 15.26 16.11
N ALA A 15 -15.37 15.45 15.22
CA ALA A 15 -16.66 16.06 15.53
C ALA A 15 -17.80 15.18 15.02
N GLU A 16 -18.79 14.93 15.86
CA GLU A 16 -19.93 14.05 15.59
C GLU A 16 -21.24 14.77 15.84
N PHE A 17 -22.18 14.60 14.91
CA PHE A 17 -23.56 15.05 15.02
C PHE A 17 -24.48 13.98 14.45
N ASP A 18 -25.39 13.42 15.26
CA ASP A 18 -26.37 12.37 14.91
C ASP A 18 -25.84 11.02 14.37
N ASN A 19 -24.56 10.91 13.99
CA ASN A 19 -23.96 9.65 13.56
C ASN A 19 -23.57 8.74 14.75
N PRO A 20 -23.46 7.42 14.54
CA PRO A 20 -22.83 6.52 15.50
C PRO A 20 -21.43 7.01 15.89
N SER A 21 -21.10 6.87 17.16
CA SER A 21 -19.78 7.31 17.65
C SER A 21 -18.64 6.48 17.08
N LEU A 22 -17.52 7.16 16.82
CA LEU A 22 -16.29 6.60 16.29
C LEU A 22 -15.79 5.43 17.15
N PHE A 23 -15.43 4.34 16.48
CA PHE A 23 -14.64 3.28 17.09
C PHE A 23 -13.17 3.67 17.02
N PHE A 24 -12.56 3.94 18.17
CA PHE A 24 -11.12 4.14 18.28
C PHE A 24 -10.47 2.87 18.85
N LEU A 25 -9.68 2.19 18.04
CA LEU A 25 -8.96 0.99 18.44
C LEU A 25 -7.47 1.27 18.62
N ARG A 26 -6.93 0.78 19.74
CA ARG A 26 -5.51 0.79 20.03
C ARG A 26 -5.13 -0.55 20.65
N GLN A 27 -4.03 -1.14 20.16
CA GLN A 27 -3.56 -2.46 20.59
C GLN A 27 -4.66 -3.55 20.51
N GLY A 28 -5.46 -3.51 19.44
CA GLY A 28 -6.52 -4.50 19.20
C GLY A 28 -7.76 -4.37 20.08
N LYS A 29 -7.90 -3.27 20.83
CA LYS A 29 -9.04 -3.00 21.72
C LYS A 29 -9.68 -1.66 21.45
N VAL A 30 -11.00 -1.61 21.54
CA VAL A 30 -11.77 -0.36 21.46
C VAL A 30 -11.57 0.41 22.76
N ILE A 31 -11.10 1.65 22.66
CA ILE A 31 -10.85 2.53 23.80
C ILE A 31 -11.89 3.65 23.81
N PRO A 32 -12.52 3.95 24.96
CA PRO A 32 -13.45 5.06 25.07
C PRO A 32 -12.72 6.40 24.87
N LEU A 33 -13.28 7.25 24.02
CA LEU A 33 -12.84 8.63 23.86
C LEU A 33 -13.52 9.55 24.87
N ARG A 34 -12.81 10.58 25.31
CA ARG A 34 -13.40 11.68 26.10
C ARG A 34 -14.02 12.69 25.15
N TRP A 35 -15.28 12.98 25.36
CA TRP A 35 -16.05 13.92 24.53
C TRP A 35 -16.34 15.20 25.29
N SER A 36 -16.25 16.33 24.59
CA SER A 36 -16.85 17.60 25.00
C SER A 36 -18.07 17.88 24.14
N GLU A 37 -19.13 18.42 24.74
CA GLU A 37 -20.33 18.83 24.00
C GLU A 37 -20.28 20.31 23.67
N LEU A 38 -20.67 20.64 22.44
CA LEU A 38 -20.84 22.00 21.94
C LEU A 38 -22.27 22.15 21.44
N GLU A 39 -22.99 23.16 21.93
CA GLU A 39 -24.32 23.49 21.43
C GLU A 39 -24.24 24.64 20.42
N LEU A 40 -24.65 24.40 19.17
CA LEU A 40 -24.72 25.40 18.11
C LEU A 40 -26.13 25.40 17.52
N TYR A 41 -26.80 26.56 17.56
CA TYR A 41 -28.15 26.73 17.02
C TYR A 41 -29.15 25.66 17.51
N GLY A 42 -29.06 25.27 18.78
CA GLY A 42 -29.92 24.24 19.40
C GLY A 42 -29.57 22.79 19.03
N ARG A 43 -28.45 22.56 18.32
CA ARG A 43 -27.92 21.23 18.00
C ARG A 43 -26.71 20.92 18.86
N ARG A 44 -26.65 19.70 19.41
CA ARG A 44 -25.52 19.22 20.22
C ARG A 44 -24.54 18.46 19.35
N ILE A 45 -23.31 18.96 19.28
CA ILE A 45 -22.19 18.35 18.57
C ILE A 45 -21.21 17.83 19.62
N LYS A 46 -20.73 16.60 19.45
CA LYS A 46 -19.68 16.04 20.30
C LYS A 46 -18.34 16.20 19.62
N GLU A 47 -17.35 16.70 20.36
CA GLU A 47 -15.98 16.85 19.88
C GLU A 47 -15.00 16.05 20.74
N SER A 48 -13.98 15.51 20.10
CA SER A 48 -12.85 14.86 20.77
C SER A 48 -11.53 15.25 20.11
N ARG A 49 -10.50 15.41 20.93
CA ARG A 49 -9.12 15.71 20.51
C ARG A 49 -8.17 14.75 21.22
N PHE A 50 -7.36 14.04 20.47
CA PHE A 50 -6.42 13.07 21.02
C PHE A 50 -5.19 12.86 20.12
N GLN A 51 -4.17 12.22 20.68
CA GLN A 51 -2.95 11.85 19.97
C GLN A 51 -3.04 10.39 19.52
N ALA A 52 -3.05 10.18 18.20
CA ALA A 52 -2.93 8.85 17.62
C ALA A 52 -1.45 8.44 17.48
N MET A 53 -1.24 7.13 17.44
CA MET A 53 0.06 6.47 17.35
C MET A 53 0.03 5.43 16.22
N PRO A 54 1.19 5.09 15.63
CA PRO A 54 1.27 3.98 14.69
C PRO A 54 0.66 2.70 15.27
N GLY A 55 -0.20 2.05 14.50
CA GLY A 55 -0.97 0.87 14.91
C GLY A 55 -2.40 1.19 15.36
N ASP A 56 -2.74 2.45 15.64
CA ASP A 56 -4.11 2.85 15.95
C ASP A 56 -5.02 2.73 14.72
N VAL A 57 -6.28 2.39 14.96
CA VAL A 57 -7.31 2.30 13.93
C VAL A 57 -8.52 3.13 14.35
N LEU A 58 -9.03 3.95 13.44
CA LEU A 58 -10.25 4.72 13.62
C LEU A 58 -11.28 4.19 12.63
N VAL A 59 -12.48 3.87 13.09
CA VAL A 59 -13.58 3.43 12.23
C VAL A 59 -14.80 4.30 12.50
N THR A 60 -15.33 4.92 11.46
CA THR A 60 -16.63 5.62 11.49
C THR A 60 -17.59 4.93 10.54
N VAL A 61 -18.87 4.92 10.91
CA VAL A 61 -19.92 4.23 10.15
C VAL A 61 -21.17 5.10 10.03
N SER A 62 -22.01 4.81 9.05
CA SER A 62 -23.40 5.28 9.06
C SER A 62 -24.24 4.44 10.04
N ASP A 63 -25.41 4.96 10.38
CA ASP A 63 -26.46 4.25 11.10
C ASP A 63 -26.90 2.95 10.40
N GLY A 64 -26.84 2.87 9.07
CA GLY A 64 -27.02 1.60 8.32
C GLY A 64 -26.16 0.44 8.85
N VAL A 65 -24.94 0.69 9.34
CA VAL A 65 -24.13 -0.39 9.97
C VAL A 65 -24.72 -0.81 11.31
N ILE A 66 -25.15 0.15 12.14
CA ILE A 66 -25.70 -0.12 13.48
C ILE A 66 -27.10 -0.76 13.39
N HIS A 67 -27.84 -0.45 12.34
CA HIS A 67 -29.17 -0.98 12.06
C HIS A 67 -29.15 -2.22 11.17
N ALA A 68 -27.97 -2.74 10.81
CA ALA A 68 -27.85 -3.93 9.98
C ALA A 68 -28.64 -5.11 10.57
N GLY A 69 -29.49 -5.71 9.73
CA GLY A 69 -30.33 -6.86 10.09
C GLY A 69 -31.56 -6.54 10.96
N ILE A 70 -31.86 -5.28 11.27
CA ILE A 70 -33.05 -4.90 12.05
C ILE A 70 -34.34 -5.37 11.37
N GLY A 71 -35.22 -6.03 12.14
CA GLY A 71 -36.50 -6.55 11.62
C GLY A 71 -36.37 -7.76 10.70
N GLY A 72 -35.16 -8.26 10.49
CA GLY A 72 -34.87 -9.48 9.73
C GLY A 72 -34.07 -10.47 10.58
N VAL A 73 -32.75 -10.54 10.36
CA VAL A 73 -31.84 -11.46 11.06
C VAL A 73 -31.71 -11.11 12.55
N LEU A 74 -31.82 -9.83 12.91
CA LEU A 74 -31.69 -9.32 14.28
C LEU A 74 -32.92 -8.51 14.69
N ASN A 75 -33.35 -8.67 15.94
CA ASN A 75 -34.50 -7.93 16.47
C ASN A 75 -34.21 -6.44 16.72
N LEU A 76 -32.95 -6.08 17.03
CA LEU A 76 -32.54 -4.73 17.44
C LEU A 76 -31.45 -4.11 16.56
N GLY A 77 -31.14 -4.73 15.41
CA GLY A 77 -29.97 -4.38 14.60
C GLY A 77 -28.64 -4.82 15.21
N TRP A 78 -27.53 -4.40 14.60
CA TRP A 78 -26.16 -4.72 15.01
C TRP A 78 -25.59 -3.59 15.88
N ARG A 79 -25.85 -3.67 17.18
CA ARG A 79 -25.62 -2.57 18.12
C ARG A 79 -24.14 -2.18 18.18
N TRP A 80 -23.87 -0.95 18.61
CA TRP A 80 -22.51 -0.39 18.66
C TRP A 80 -21.53 -1.31 19.39
N GLU A 81 -21.92 -1.90 20.53
CA GLU A 81 -21.07 -2.80 21.31
C GLU A 81 -20.76 -4.11 20.57
N GLU A 82 -21.67 -4.58 19.72
CA GLU A 82 -21.51 -5.81 18.93
C GLU A 82 -20.57 -5.56 17.74
N VAL A 83 -20.70 -4.41 17.09
CA VAL A 83 -19.77 -3.94 16.05
C VAL A 83 -18.38 -3.73 16.63
N ALA A 84 -18.28 -3.09 17.81
CA ALA A 84 -17.02 -2.92 18.53
C ALA A 84 -16.34 -4.27 18.80
N GLY A 85 -17.07 -5.26 19.34
CA GLY A 85 -16.55 -6.59 19.59
C GLY A 85 -16.14 -7.36 18.32
N TYR A 86 -16.80 -7.10 17.19
CA TYR A 86 -16.41 -7.64 15.90
C TYR A 86 -15.12 -6.99 15.38
N LEU A 87 -15.02 -5.66 15.43
CA LEU A 87 -13.82 -4.91 15.03
C LEU A 87 -12.58 -5.31 15.84
N GLU A 88 -12.71 -5.54 17.15
CA GLU A 88 -11.60 -6.03 17.98
C GLU A 88 -11.05 -7.38 17.48
N LYS A 89 -11.93 -8.30 17.06
CA LYS A 89 -11.50 -9.61 16.50
C LYS A 89 -10.76 -9.43 15.18
N LEU A 90 -11.30 -8.60 14.28
CA LEU A 90 -10.76 -8.41 12.95
C LEU A 90 -9.43 -7.66 12.94
N VAL A 91 -9.29 -6.61 13.76
CA VAL A 91 -8.05 -5.81 13.82
C VAL A 91 -6.84 -6.67 14.21
N ASN A 92 -7.04 -7.68 15.05
CA ASN A 92 -5.97 -8.59 15.48
C ASN A 92 -5.45 -9.52 14.36
N LEU A 93 -6.17 -9.63 13.23
CA LEU A 93 -5.69 -10.28 12.01
C LEU A 93 -4.73 -9.39 11.20
N ASN A 94 -4.48 -8.16 11.65
CA ASN A 94 -3.65 -7.15 11.01
C ASN A 94 -4.03 -6.76 9.56
N PRO A 95 -5.33 -6.65 9.20
CA PRO A 95 -5.73 -6.21 7.87
C PRO A 95 -5.26 -4.78 7.58
N ASP A 96 -5.14 -4.42 6.31
CA ASP A 96 -5.11 -3.01 5.92
C ASP A 96 -6.50 -2.35 6.07
N ALA A 97 -6.56 -1.03 5.91
CA ALA A 97 -7.78 -0.27 6.12
C ALA A 97 -8.90 -0.66 5.13
N GLN A 98 -8.55 -0.92 3.87
CA GLN A 98 -9.49 -1.30 2.82
C GLN A 98 -10.07 -2.70 3.08
N THR A 99 -9.23 -3.65 3.48
CA THR A 99 -9.64 -5.01 3.83
C THR A 99 -10.58 -4.98 5.03
N LEU A 100 -10.26 -4.21 6.07
CA LEU A 100 -11.12 -4.08 7.25
C LEU A 100 -12.47 -3.43 6.91
N SER A 101 -12.50 -2.39 6.07
CA SER A 101 -13.75 -1.76 5.66
C SER A 101 -14.61 -2.72 4.83
N LYS A 102 -14.00 -3.47 3.90
CA LYS A 102 -14.68 -4.52 3.12
C LYS A 102 -15.28 -5.59 4.02
N TRP A 103 -14.51 -6.15 4.96
CA TRP A 103 -15.01 -7.17 5.88
C TRP A 103 -16.19 -6.67 6.73
N LEU A 104 -16.18 -5.39 7.13
CA LEU A 104 -17.29 -4.80 7.87
C LEU A 104 -18.54 -4.65 6.99
N ILE A 105 -18.40 -4.14 5.76
CA ILE A 105 -19.51 -3.99 4.83
C ILE A 105 -20.08 -5.35 4.39
N THR A 106 -19.23 -6.34 4.12
CA THR A 106 -19.67 -7.71 3.80
C THR A 106 -20.46 -8.32 4.95
N ALA A 107 -20.06 -8.09 6.20
CA ALA A 107 -20.84 -8.53 7.35
C ALA A 107 -22.22 -7.85 7.42
N CYS A 108 -22.29 -6.55 7.10
CA CYS A 108 -23.57 -5.83 7.03
C CYS A 108 -24.47 -6.40 5.93
N ASP A 109 -23.94 -6.64 4.73
CA ASP A 109 -24.70 -7.21 3.61
C ASP A 109 -25.27 -8.60 3.96
N GLN A 110 -24.50 -9.44 4.65
CA GLN A 110 -24.97 -10.72 5.18
C GLN A 110 -26.10 -10.55 6.21
N LEU A 111 -25.98 -9.59 7.12
CA LEU A 111 -27.04 -9.28 8.11
C LEU A 111 -28.31 -8.74 7.44
N TYR A 112 -28.17 -8.05 6.31
CA TYR A 112 -29.28 -7.62 5.46
C TYR A 112 -29.81 -8.73 4.53
N ALA A 113 -29.30 -9.97 4.62
CA ALA A 113 -29.62 -11.04 3.69
C ALA A 113 -29.45 -10.64 2.21
N CYS A 114 -28.42 -9.83 1.93
CA CYS A 114 -28.10 -9.25 0.62
C CYS A 114 -29.23 -8.37 0.03
N GLN A 115 -30.06 -7.80 0.91
CA GLN A 115 -31.12 -6.86 0.57
C GLN A 115 -31.01 -5.63 1.49
N PRO A 116 -30.03 -4.73 1.26
CA PRO A 116 -29.79 -3.59 2.12
C PRO A 116 -31.05 -2.71 2.20
N GLY A 117 -31.49 -2.44 3.43
CA GLY A 117 -32.66 -1.60 3.70
C GLY A 117 -32.34 -0.11 3.81
N ASP A 118 -31.05 0.25 3.88
CA ASP A 118 -30.56 1.63 4.03
C ASP A 118 -29.12 1.76 3.51
N ASP A 119 -28.68 3.01 3.29
CA ASP A 119 -27.32 3.33 2.88
C ASP A 119 -26.31 2.95 3.99
N THR A 120 -25.46 1.98 3.67
CA THR A 120 -24.49 1.42 4.61
C THR A 120 -23.08 1.82 4.23
N THR A 121 -22.47 2.70 5.04
CA THR A 121 -21.13 3.25 4.78
C THR A 121 -20.20 2.98 5.96
N ALA A 122 -18.96 2.59 5.65
CA ALA A 122 -17.88 2.43 6.63
C ALA A 122 -16.59 3.07 6.11
N LEU A 123 -15.95 3.86 6.96
CA LEU A 123 -14.66 4.50 6.69
C LEU A 123 -13.67 4.12 7.77
N VAL A 124 -12.51 3.61 7.34
CA VAL A 124 -11.45 3.10 8.20
C VAL A 124 -10.16 3.88 7.96
N PHE A 125 -9.54 4.37 9.03
CA PHE A 125 -8.19 4.91 9.03
C PHE A 125 -7.28 4.00 9.84
N LYS A 126 -6.12 3.66 9.27
CA LYS A 126 -5.05 2.94 10.00
C LYS A 126 -3.82 3.83 10.06
N ILE A 127 -3.49 4.26 11.27
CA ILE A 127 -2.34 5.14 11.51
C ILE A 127 -1.07 4.30 11.45
N ARG A 128 -0.10 4.72 10.65
CA ARG A 128 1.16 3.98 10.48
C ARG A 128 2.30 4.92 10.14
N THR A 129 3.53 4.43 10.38
CA THR A 129 4.72 5.02 9.78
C THR A 129 4.70 4.77 8.27
N PRO A 130 5.05 5.77 7.43
CA PRO A 130 5.17 5.57 6.00
C PRO A 130 6.14 4.44 5.66
N ARG A 131 5.74 3.57 4.73
CA ARG A 131 6.57 2.50 4.20
C ARG A 131 7.35 3.03 3.00
N THR A 132 8.65 2.77 2.99
CA THR A 132 9.58 3.24 1.97
C THR A 132 10.03 2.08 1.09
N LEU A 133 10.15 2.35 -0.21
CA LEU A 133 10.68 1.44 -1.20
C LEU A 133 11.72 2.16 -2.06
N THR A 134 12.88 1.53 -2.26
CA THR A 134 13.91 2.01 -3.17
C THR A 134 14.13 1.00 -4.28
N VAL A 135 14.05 1.46 -5.53
CA VAL A 135 14.17 0.62 -6.73
C VAL A 135 15.32 1.11 -7.60
N ALA A 136 16.39 0.34 -7.70
CA ALA A 136 17.48 0.61 -8.63
C ALA A 136 17.16 -0.01 -10.00
N VAL A 137 17.17 0.80 -11.07
CA VAL A 137 16.78 0.37 -12.42
C VAL A 137 17.87 0.68 -13.43
N GLY A 138 18.52 -0.36 -13.95
CA GLY A 138 19.61 -0.23 -14.92
C GLY A 138 20.93 0.34 -14.34
N PRO A 139 22.07 0.07 -14.98
CA PRO A 139 23.36 0.60 -14.54
C PRO A 139 23.49 2.12 -14.79
N PRO A 140 24.27 2.84 -13.97
CA PRO A 140 24.56 4.27 -14.20
C PRO A 140 25.26 4.48 -15.53
N GLN A 141 25.21 5.71 -16.07
CA GLN A 141 25.92 6.04 -17.30
C GLN A 141 27.45 5.98 -17.11
N ASN A 142 27.93 6.46 -15.97
CA ASN A 142 29.34 6.47 -15.61
C ASN A 142 29.61 5.42 -14.54
N LYS A 143 30.71 4.68 -14.67
CA LYS A 143 31.05 3.58 -13.74
C LYS A 143 31.41 4.11 -12.35
N GLU A 144 31.86 5.36 -12.26
CA GLU A 144 32.18 6.05 -11.01
C GLU A 144 30.95 6.23 -10.12
N ASP A 145 29.75 6.25 -10.71
CA ASP A 145 28.48 6.35 -9.99
C ASP A 145 27.98 5.00 -9.43
N ASP A 146 28.65 3.88 -9.74
CA ASP A 146 28.30 2.54 -9.24
C ASP A 146 28.24 2.54 -7.69
N ALA A 147 29.30 3.02 -7.05
CA ALA A 147 29.40 3.05 -5.59
C ALA A 147 28.33 3.96 -4.97
N LYS A 148 28.04 5.09 -5.62
CA LYS A 148 27.04 6.06 -5.16
C LYS A 148 25.63 5.48 -5.16
N ILE A 149 25.23 4.79 -6.24
CA ILE A 149 23.90 4.13 -6.28
C ILE A 149 23.78 3.08 -5.18
N VAL A 150 24.83 2.29 -4.95
CA VAL A 150 24.80 1.22 -3.94
C VAL A 150 24.78 1.81 -2.53
N GLU A 151 25.51 2.89 -2.27
CA GLU A 151 25.47 3.61 -1.01
C GLU A 151 24.05 4.15 -0.73
N MET A 152 23.45 4.83 -1.70
CA MET A 152 22.07 5.31 -1.58
C MET A 152 21.09 4.15 -1.35
N LEU A 153 21.21 3.05 -2.10
CA LEU A 153 20.36 1.88 -1.90
C LEU A 153 20.54 1.28 -0.50
N ARG A 154 21.76 1.29 0.06
CA ARG A 154 22.09 0.73 1.37
C ARG A 154 21.59 1.59 2.53
N GLU A 155 21.69 2.91 2.39
CA GLU A 155 21.30 3.89 3.42
C GLU A 155 19.77 3.96 3.61
N GLU A 156 19.02 3.65 2.55
CA GLU A 156 17.56 3.70 2.60
C GLU A 156 16.99 2.69 3.60
N ILE A 157 16.04 3.16 4.40
CA ILE A 157 15.27 2.32 5.30
C ILE A 157 14.13 1.69 4.49
N GLY A 158 13.70 0.47 4.82
CA GLY A 158 12.61 -0.21 4.13
C GLY A 158 13.07 -1.12 2.99
N THR A 159 12.14 -1.38 2.07
CA THR A 159 12.28 -2.41 1.02
C THR A 159 13.20 -1.95 -0.09
N LYS A 160 14.10 -2.83 -0.54
CA LYS A 160 15.10 -2.56 -1.58
C LYS A 160 14.92 -3.52 -2.74
N VAL A 161 14.81 -2.99 -3.95
CA VAL A 161 14.66 -3.78 -5.17
C VAL A 161 15.72 -3.36 -6.19
N VAL A 162 16.28 -4.34 -6.90
CA VAL A 162 17.18 -4.11 -8.03
C VAL A 162 16.58 -4.73 -9.28
N CYS A 163 16.36 -3.91 -10.31
CA CYS A 163 15.83 -4.32 -11.61
C CYS A 163 16.93 -4.18 -12.67
N GLY A 164 17.44 -5.32 -13.16
CA GLY A 164 18.51 -5.36 -14.14
C GLY A 164 19.59 -6.38 -13.76
N GLY A 165 19.91 -7.32 -14.65
CA GLY A 165 21.02 -8.26 -14.43
C GLY A 165 22.38 -7.58 -14.22
N THR A 166 22.70 -6.58 -15.05
CA THR A 166 23.94 -5.78 -14.90
C THR A 166 23.91 -4.95 -13.62
N THR A 167 22.78 -4.30 -13.31
CA THR A 167 22.61 -3.54 -12.06
C THR A 167 22.77 -4.43 -10.85
N GLY A 168 22.15 -5.61 -10.86
CA GLY A 168 22.29 -6.63 -9.83
C GLY A 168 23.75 -7.02 -9.63
N SER A 169 24.49 -7.24 -10.72
CA SER A 169 25.92 -7.60 -10.65
C SER A 169 26.77 -6.49 -10.04
N ILE A 170 26.46 -5.21 -10.33
CA ILE A 170 27.12 -4.06 -9.71
C ILE A 170 26.83 -4.03 -8.20
N VAL A 171 25.56 -4.12 -7.82
CA VAL A 171 25.15 -4.11 -6.40
C VAL A 171 25.77 -5.29 -5.64
N ALA A 172 25.79 -6.48 -6.24
CA ALA A 172 26.39 -7.68 -5.67
C ALA A 172 27.90 -7.52 -5.43
N ARG A 173 28.63 -6.96 -6.41
CA ARG A 173 30.05 -6.63 -6.31
C ARG A 173 30.33 -5.68 -5.16
N GLU A 174 29.61 -4.56 -5.08
CA GLU A 174 29.82 -3.53 -4.06
C GLU A 174 29.41 -3.99 -2.65
N LEU A 175 28.43 -4.89 -2.54
CA LEU A 175 28.02 -5.49 -1.26
C LEU A 175 28.87 -6.70 -0.85
N GLY A 176 29.77 -7.18 -1.71
CA GLY A 176 30.54 -8.40 -1.46
C GLY A 176 29.65 -9.64 -1.28
N ALA A 177 28.56 -9.73 -2.03
CA ALA A 177 27.55 -10.77 -1.91
C ALA A 177 27.21 -11.38 -3.27
N GLU A 178 26.61 -12.57 -3.27
CA GLU A 178 26.21 -13.28 -4.50
C GLU A 178 24.70 -13.25 -4.70
N ILE A 179 24.26 -13.17 -5.96
CA ILE A 179 22.85 -13.27 -6.34
C ILE A 179 22.48 -14.75 -6.44
N LYS A 180 21.47 -15.17 -5.67
CA LYS A 180 20.86 -16.50 -5.77
C LYS A 180 19.59 -16.40 -6.61
N VAL A 181 19.65 -16.90 -7.84
CA VAL A 181 18.49 -16.93 -8.75
C VAL A 181 17.53 -18.04 -8.32
N ASN A 182 16.23 -17.72 -8.24
CA ASN A 182 15.18 -18.70 -8.05
C ASN A 182 14.76 -19.26 -9.40
N LEU A 183 15.00 -20.56 -9.61
CA LEU A 183 14.64 -21.30 -10.82
C LEU A 183 13.47 -22.27 -10.60
N LYS A 184 12.78 -22.17 -9.47
CA LYS A 184 11.57 -22.97 -9.20
C LYS A 184 10.37 -22.36 -9.92
N ASP A 185 9.47 -23.21 -10.37
CA ASP A 185 8.15 -22.84 -10.93
C ASP A 185 8.25 -21.75 -12.01
N LEU A 186 9.15 -21.98 -12.98
CA LEU A 186 9.41 -21.03 -14.08
C LEU A 186 8.14 -20.78 -14.89
N ASP A 187 7.78 -19.51 -14.98
CA ASP A 187 6.75 -19.01 -15.88
C ASP A 187 7.39 -18.72 -17.25
N PRO A 188 6.86 -19.28 -18.36
CA PRO A 188 7.41 -19.05 -19.70
C PRO A 188 7.46 -17.57 -20.10
N GLU A 189 6.59 -16.74 -19.53
CA GLU A 189 6.48 -15.34 -19.88
C GLU A 189 7.04 -14.39 -18.82
N ILE A 190 7.30 -14.85 -17.58
CA ILE A 190 7.84 -14.01 -16.51
C ILE A 190 9.27 -14.45 -16.19
N PRO A 191 10.28 -13.58 -16.37
CA PRO A 191 11.66 -13.90 -16.03
C PRO A 191 11.82 -14.33 -14.56
N PRO A 192 12.79 -15.20 -14.26
CA PRO A 192 13.09 -15.56 -12.89
C PRO A 192 13.56 -14.34 -12.09
N TYR A 193 13.36 -14.39 -10.78
CA TYR A 193 13.91 -13.40 -9.85
C TYR A 193 15.04 -13.99 -9.02
N GLY A 194 15.88 -13.12 -8.47
CA GLY A 194 16.97 -13.47 -7.57
C GLY A 194 16.81 -12.85 -6.18
N ARG A 195 17.59 -13.38 -5.24
CA ARG A 195 17.79 -12.82 -3.91
C ARG A 195 19.25 -12.42 -3.73
N LEU A 196 19.47 -11.26 -3.12
CA LEU A 196 20.80 -10.74 -2.80
C LEU A 196 20.78 -10.26 -1.36
N ARG A 197 21.79 -10.60 -0.56
CA ARG A 197 21.84 -10.16 0.84
C ARG A 197 21.83 -8.62 0.89
N GLY A 198 20.87 -8.05 1.62
CA GLY A 198 20.67 -6.60 1.71
C GLY A 198 19.72 -6.02 0.66
N VAL A 199 19.14 -6.85 -0.22
CA VAL A 199 18.15 -6.48 -1.22
C VAL A 199 17.00 -7.50 -1.20
N ASP A 200 15.76 -7.03 -1.14
CA ASP A 200 14.58 -7.89 -0.99
C ASP A 200 14.21 -8.62 -2.29
N LEU A 201 14.50 -8.02 -3.44
CA LEU A 201 14.22 -8.60 -4.75
C LEU A 201 15.20 -8.13 -5.81
N VAL A 202 15.75 -9.08 -6.58
CA VAL A 202 16.50 -8.81 -7.80
C VAL A 202 15.70 -9.34 -8.99
N THR A 203 15.49 -8.54 -10.02
CA THR A 203 14.73 -8.93 -11.23
C THR A 203 15.57 -8.78 -12.49
N GLU A 204 15.11 -9.38 -13.59
CA GLU A 204 15.75 -9.28 -14.91
C GLU A 204 15.94 -7.83 -15.34
N GLY A 205 14.92 -6.98 -15.14
CA GLY A 205 14.94 -5.59 -15.55
C GLY A 205 13.68 -5.19 -16.30
N ILE A 206 13.82 -4.88 -17.59
CA ILE A 206 12.79 -4.18 -18.36
C ILE A 206 11.56 -5.05 -18.60
N ILE A 207 11.72 -6.36 -18.81
CA ILE A 207 10.59 -7.25 -19.09
C ILE A 207 9.69 -7.32 -17.85
N THR A 208 10.29 -7.52 -16.67
CA THR A 208 9.56 -7.54 -15.39
C THR A 208 8.89 -6.20 -15.11
N LEU A 209 9.56 -5.07 -15.37
CA LEU A 209 9.00 -3.74 -15.17
C LEU A 209 7.80 -3.46 -16.09
N SER A 210 7.89 -3.80 -17.38
CA SER A 210 6.78 -3.62 -18.33
C SER A 210 5.55 -4.43 -17.92
N LYS A 211 5.75 -5.70 -17.55
CA LYS A 211 4.65 -6.54 -17.03
C LYS A 211 4.08 -6.02 -15.72
N THR A 212 4.93 -5.52 -14.83
CA THR A 212 4.49 -4.88 -13.59
C THR A 212 3.65 -3.64 -13.88
N LEU A 213 4.02 -2.81 -14.84
CA LEU A 213 3.22 -1.66 -15.27
C LEU A 213 1.84 -2.09 -15.78
N GLU A 214 1.76 -3.15 -16.57
CA GLU A 214 0.47 -3.70 -17.02
C GLU A 214 -0.39 -4.19 -15.85
N THR A 215 0.20 -4.93 -14.91
CA THR A 215 -0.48 -5.36 -13.68
C THR A 215 -0.98 -4.14 -12.90
N LEU A 216 -0.10 -3.16 -12.67
CA LEU A 216 -0.47 -1.92 -11.99
C LEU A 216 -1.58 -1.18 -12.72
N LYS A 217 -1.67 -1.15 -14.06
CA LYS A 217 -2.77 -0.48 -14.75
C LYS A 217 -4.10 -1.24 -14.67
N LYS A 218 -4.07 -2.57 -14.63
CA LYS A 218 -5.27 -3.43 -14.60
C LYS A 218 -5.91 -3.54 -13.21
N THR A 219 -5.11 -3.44 -12.16
CA THR A 219 -5.58 -3.67 -10.78
C THR A 219 -6.37 -2.46 -10.27
N GLU A 220 -7.70 -2.49 -10.36
CA GLU A 220 -8.56 -1.53 -9.62
C GLU A 220 -8.53 -1.80 -8.11
N GLU A 221 -8.32 -3.06 -7.70
CA GLU A 221 -8.25 -3.47 -6.30
C GLU A 221 -7.14 -4.50 -6.04
N PRO A 222 -6.34 -4.36 -4.96
CA PRO A 222 -5.31 -5.32 -4.64
C PRO A 222 -5.95 -6.46 -3.85
N THR A 223 -6.25 -7.65 -4.42
CA THR A 223 -6.28 -8.85 -3.55
C THR A 223 -6.34 -10.25 -4.18
N GLU A 224 -6.82 -10.47 -5.41
CA GLU A 224 -6.95 -11.88 -5.88
C GLU A 224 -5.93 -12.32 -6.95
N SER A 225 -5.47 -11.41 -7.81
CA SER A 225 -4.57 -11.74 -8.92
C SER A 225 -3.06 -11.80 -8.57
N LEU A 226 -2.70 -11.58 -7.29
CA LEU A 226 -1.31 -11.56 -6.81
C LEU A 226 -0.94 -12.79 -5.96
N THR A 227 -1.70 -13.87 -6.07
CA THR A 227 -1.53 -15.08 -5.25
C THR A 227 -0.36 -15.96 -5.68
N GLN A 228 0.00 -15.95 -6.96
CA GLN A 228 1.19 -16.64 -7.45
C GLN A 228 2.44 -15.82 -7.16
N GLU A 229 3.43 -16.40 -6.48
CA GLU A 229 4.69 -15.72 -6.15
C GLU A 229 5.65 -15.73 -7.35
N ASN A 230 5.76 -14.60 -8.06
CA ASN A 230 6.72 -14.40 -9.15
C ASN A 230 7.27 -12.96 -9.13
N ALA A 231 8.24 -12.66 -10.00
CA ALA A 231 8.92 -11.36 -10.02
C ALA A 231 7.95 -10.17 -10.17
N VAL A 232 6.92 -10.33 -11.01
CA VAL A 232 5.94 -9.28 -11.32
C VAL A 232 4.97 -9.08 -10.16
N THR A 233 4.45 -10.16 -9.57
CA THR A 233 3.49 -10.06 -8.46
C THR A 233 4.15 -9.53 -7.20
N MET A 234 5.39 -9.96 -6.91
CA MET A 234 6.19 -9.45 -5.80
C MET A 234 6.48 -7.96 -5.97
N LEU A 235 6.94 -7.53 -7.16
CA LEU A 235 7.24 -6.13 -7.42
C LEU A 235 5.98 -5.25 -7.37
N SER A 236 4.87 -5.72 -7.96
CA SER A 236 3.57 -5.04 -7.87
C SER A 236 3.12 -4.87 -6.42
N LYS A 237 3.28 -5.91 -5.59
CA LYS A 237 2.95 -5.88 -4.17
C LYS A 237 3.80 -4.84 -3.43
N PHE A 238 5.12 -4.82 -3.64
CA PHE A 238 5.98 -3.82 -3.04
C PHE A 238 5.59 -2.39 -3.42
N PHE A 239 5.25 -2.14 -4.69
CA PHE A 239 4.76 -0.84 -5.11
C PHE A 239 3.43 -0.46 -4.44
N LEU A 240 2.46 -1.39 -4.39
CA LEU A 240 1.14 -1.13 -3.81
C LEU A 240 1.17 -0.97 -2.29
N GLU A 241 2.07 -1.66 -1.59
CA GLU A 241 2.20 -1.58 -0.13
C GLU A 241 3.01 -0.39 0.37
N SER A 242 3.80 0.26 -0.51
CA SER A 242 4.69 1.38 -0.16
C SER A 242 4.02 2.73 -0.30
N ASP A 243 4.43 3.70 0.53
CA ASP A 243 3.91 5.07 0.55
C ASP A 243 4.87 6.03 -0.16
N ASN A 244 6.16 5.91 0.14
CA ASN A 244 7.23 6.69 -0.46
C ASN A 244 8.12 5.77 -1.30
N ILE A 245 8.31 6.12 -2.57
CA ILE A 245 8.98 5.26 -3.54
C ILE A 245 10.08 6.06 -4.23
N LYS A 246 11.31 5.60 -4.10
CA LYS A 246 12.49 6.22 -4.72
C LYS A 246 13.03 5.33 -5.83
N PHE A 247 13.13 5.87 -7.02
CA PHE A 247 13.76 5.21 -8.16
C PHE A 247 15.17 5.76 -8.36
N LEU A 248 16.15 4.86 -8.41
CA LEU A 248 17.53 5.15 -8.79
C LEU A 248 17.71 4.65 -10.23
N VAL A 249 17.57 5.54 -11.21
CA VAL A 249 17.48 5.18 -12.63
C VAL A 249 18.80 5.44 -13.34
N GLY A 250 19.48 4.37 -13.73
CA GLY A 250 20.70 4.45 -14.51
C GLY A 250 20.45 4.75 -15.99
N LYS A 251 21.33 5.53 -16.63
CA LYS A 251 21.23 6.00 -18.02
C LYS A 251 22.16 5.27 -18.98
N ALA A 252 22.91 4.26 -18.54
CA ALA A 252 23.74 3.48 -19.46
C ALA A 252 22.91 2.84 -20.58
N ILE A 253 23.47 2.94 -21.79
CA ILE A 253 22.97 2.31 -23.00
C ILE A 253 23.57 0.91 -23.06
N ASN A 254 22.75 -0.12 -23.25
CA ASN A 254 23.23 -1.49 -23.37
C ASN A 254 23.90 -1.72 -24.74
N PRO A 255 25.21 -2.05 -24.80
CA PRO A 255 25.93 -2.26 -26.06
C PRO A 255 25.48 -3.49 -26.86
N ALA A 256 24.92 -4.52 -26.20
CA ALA A 256 24.45 -5.75 -26.85
C ALA A 256 23.22 -5.54 -27.77
N HIS A 257 22.68 -4.31 -27.81
CA HIS A 257 21.53 -3.93 -28.61
C HIS A 257 21.85 -2.84 -29.63
N GLN A 258 23.11 -2.73 -30.08
CA GLN A 258 23.52 -1.99 -31.28
C GLN A 258 23.04 -2.64 -32.60
N ASN A 259 21.91 -3.34 -32.58
CA ASN A 259 21.28 -3.85 -33.78
C ASN A 259 20.36 -2.74 -34.33
N PRO A 260 20.60 -2.19 -35.54
CA PRO A 260 19.82 -1.09 -36.11
C PRO A 260 18.31 -1.40 -36.26
N ASP A 261 17.94 -2.68 -36.27
CA ASP A 261 16.57 -3.18 -36.36
C ASP A 261 15.85 -3.30 -35.00
N LEU A 262 16.55 -3.05 -33.88
CA LEU A 262 15.98 -3.06 -32.52
C LEU A 262 15.69 -1.62 -32.08
N PRO A 263 14.40 -1.23 -31.96
CA PRO A 263 14.07 0.12 -31.58
C PRO A 263 14.32 0.33 -30.08
N LEU A 264 14.60 1.58 -29.71
CA LEU A 264 14.03 2.21 -28.53
C LEU A 264 14.40 1.72 -27.11
N ASN A 265 15.30 0.78 -26.84
CA ASN A 265 15.39 0.19 -25.47
C ASN A 265 15.72 1.15 -24.30
N LEU A 266 16.58 2.18 -24.47
CA LEU A 266 16.80 3.17 -23.41
C LEU A 266 15.56 4.07 -23.23
N ALA A 267 14.97 4.50 -24.34
CA ALA A 267 13.74 5.28 -24.34
C ALA A 267 12.60 4.48 -23.67
N LEU A 268 12.52 3.18 -23.95
CA LEU A 268 11.55 2.25 -23.39
C LEU A 268 11.74 2.09 -21.88
N LYS A 269 12.96 1.86 -21.39
CA LYS A 269 13.23 1.79 -19.94
C LYS A 269 12.81 3.06 -19.22
N MET A 270 13.22 4.20 -19.76
CA MET A 270 12.90 5.51 -19.18
C MET A 270 11.40 5.78 -19.20
N GLN A 271 10.74 5.42 -20.30
CA GLN A 271 9.30 5.55 -20.46
C GLN A 271 8.56 4.65 -19.48
N VAL A 272 8.90 3.37 -19.38
CA VAL A 272 8.25 2.42 -18.46
C VAL A 272 8.38 2.87 -17.02
N VAL A 273 9.58 3.31 -16.59
CA VAL A 273 9.76 3.82 -15.21
C VAL A 273 8.92 5.07 -14.96
N LYS A 274 8.86 6.01 -15.90
CA LYS A 274 8.00 7.20 -15.79
C LYS A 274 6.52 6.84 -15.71
N GLU A 275 6.05 5.95 -16.57
CA GLU A 275 4.65 5.50 -16.56
C GLU A 275 4.30 4.76 -15.25
N ILE A 276 5.23 3.99 -14.69
CA ILE A 276 5.06 3.38 -13.36
C ILE A 276 4.95 4.49 -12.30
N ALA A 277 5.87 5.46 -12.30
CA ALA A 277 5.84 6.58 -11.35
C ALA A 277 4.51 7.33 -11.41
N GLU A 278 4.06 7.73 -12.60
CA GLU A 278 2.78 8.42 -12.82
C GLU A 278 1.58 7.57 -12.34
N THR A 279 1.59 6.26 -12.63
CA THR A 279 0.54 5.34 -12.17
C THR A 279 0.48 5.24 -10.65
N LEU A 280 1.63 5.32 -9.97
CA LEU A 280 1.72 5.27 -8.51
C LEU A 280 1.33 6.61 -7.87
N GLU A 281 1.71 7.74 -8.47
CA GLU A 281 1.31 9.08 -8.03
C GLU A 281 -0.21 9.28 -8.15
N GLN A 282 -0.84 8.81 -9.23
CA GLN A 282 -2.30 8.82 -9.40
C GLN A 282 -3.03 8.02 -8.31
N ARG A 283 -2.33 7.08 -7.66
CA ARG A 283 -2.81 6.31 -6.51
C ARG A 283 -2.48 6.95 -5.16
N GLY A 284 -2.01 8.20 -5.15
CA GLY A 284 -1.70 8.96 -3.93
C GLY A 284 -0.38 8.58 -3.27
N LYS A 285 0.54 7.91 -3.98
CA LYS A 285 1.89 7.60 -3.48
C LYS A 285 2.85 8.75 -3.75
N ASN A 286 3.87 8.90 -2.91
CA ASN A 286 4.96 9.85 -3.14
C ASN A 286 6.07 9.15 -3.93
N VAL A 287 6.43 9.68 -5.11
CA VAL A 287 7.46 9.09 -5.96
C VAL A 287 8.58 10.09 -6.24
N GLU A 288 9.82 9.64 -6.09
CA GLU A 288 11.04 10.40 -6.42
C GLU A 288 11.85 9.66 -7.48
N LEU A 289 12.27 10.37 -8.54
CA LEU A 289 13.09 9.84 -9.63
C LEU A 289 14.48 10.50 -9.62
N LEU A 290 15.51 9.73 -9.33
CA LEU A 290 16.91 10.16 -9.38
C LEU A 290 17.62 9.48 -10.55
N TYR A 291 18.41 10.25 -11.29
CA TYR A 291 19.06 9.79 -12.51
C TYR A 291 20.58 9.76 -12.39
N PHE A 292 21.19 8.68 -12.88
CA PHE A 292 22.62 8.39 -12.83
C PHE A 292 23.13 7.87 -14.17
#